data_AF-A0A383TW17-F1
#
_entry.id   AF-A0A383TW17-F1
#
_cell.length_a   1.000
_cell.length_b   1.000
_cell.length_c   1.000
_cell.angle_alpha   90.00
_cell.angle_beta   90.00
_cell.angle_gamma   90.00
#
_symmetry.space_group_name_H-M   'P 1'
#
loop_
_entity.id
_entity.type
_entity.pdbx_description
1 polymer ?
#
loop_
_entity_poly.entity_id
_entity_poly.type
_entity_poly.pdbx_seq_one_letter_code
_entity_poly.pdbx_strand_id
1 'polypeptide(L)'
;MINNIIYSLVIALFYSVMACQDDLPSPQDAKATVAYIDEFQNKETIRFSVNDNGGSTSLTPRISQLSKGEAYIIIEASQKVLDDYNAKNNANYKMLPEHVYNLVNTKTGEKGKSLKVNLENNDFGANIRVEVGDMLDKEGNKLPVADSYAVPIALSSASADRYIKTSDSRTGILILDREFTTGVLRLKGRLGAYMIDEANDIKFSDFTAQISFKIDDNGNGRIRENTGLLYPNSRTSNGSFYQTLYGNGLTLFTTAGGKVGLNQPEFEEFKFEPNKWYHLSISFKVENEIPYFRLYLNGKLAYSGPWTGKIEDWGYVYMGNSSFSGYIRELRLWNKALTESEINSTLYFANPDDENLVLYMPLNDVTKFENVATKTKGLYTYKLGSGANSGNTDFNSIETFP
;
A
#
# COMPACT_ATOMS: atom_id res chain seq x y z
N MET A 1 22.60 -43.64 -64.38
CA MET A 1 21.78 -43.94 -63.18
C MET A 1 21.56 -42.60 -62.48
N ILE A 2 20.38 -41.98 -62.64
CA ILE A 2 19.21 -42.11 -61.73
C ILE A 2 19.64 -41.60 -60.33
N ASN A 3 19.12 -40.53 -59.72
CA ASN A 3 17.82 -39.87 -59.83
C ASN A 3 17.86 -38.44 -59.27
N ASN A 4 16.99 -37.58 -59.80
CA ASN A 4 16.55 -36.32 -59.21
C ASN A 4 15.83 -36.55 -57.88
N ILE A 5 16.14 -35.76 -56.85
CA ILE A 5 15.24 -35.53 -55.71
C ILE A 5 15.12 -34.02 -55.51
N ILE A 6 13.99 -33.51 -55.99
CA ILE A 6 13.49 -32.16 -55.75
C ILE A 6 12.92 -32.15 -54.33
N TYR A 7 13.51 -31.36 -53.43
CA TYR A 7 12.90 -31.08 -52.14
C TYR A 7 11.84 -29.98 -52.33
N SER A 8 10.58 -30.38 -52.31
CA SER A 8 9.44 -29.46 -52.17
C SER A 8 9.44 -28.90 -50.74
N LEU A 9 9.72 -27.60 -50.61
CA LEU A 9 9.47 -26.83 -49.40
C LEU A 9 7.94 -26.74 -49.19
N VAL A 10 7.45 -27.44 -48.18
CA VAL A 10 6.10 -27.22 -47.63
C VAL A 10 6.20 -26.05 -46.66
N ILE A 11 5.87 -24.84 -47.13
CA ILE A 11 5.59 -23.71 -46.24
C ILE A 11 4.16 -23.89 -45.75
N ALA A 12 4.01 -24.39 -44.52
CA ALA A 12 2.74 -24.37 -43.83
C ALA A 12 2.39 -22.92 -43.49
N LEU A 13 1.42 -22.34 -44.21
CA LEU A 13 0.74 -21.11 -43.82
C LEU A 13 0.00 -21.36 -42.49
N PHE A 14 0.61 -20.96 -41.38
CA PHE A 14 -0.14 -20.70 -40.16
C PHE A 14 -0.90 -19.39 -40.36
N TYR A 15 -2.19 -19.51 -40.66
CA TYR A 15 -3.15 -18.42 -40.46
C TYR A 15 -3.24 -18.17 -38.96
N SER A 16 -2.42 -17.25 -38.46
CA SER A 16 -2.73 -16.54 -37.23
C SER A 16 -4.00 -15.73 -37.48
N VAL A 17 -5.09 -16.16 -36.87
CA VAL A 17 -6.27 -15.32 -36.71
C VAL A 17 -5.81 -14.15 -35.83
N MET A 18 -5.42 -13.04 -36.46
CA MET A 18 -5.40 -11.75 -35.80
C MET A 18 -6.83 -11.52 -35.33
N ALA A 19 -7.10 -11.77 -34.05
CA ALA A 19 -8.15 -11.06 -33.36
C ALA A 19 -7.92 -9.58 -33.68
N CYS A 20 -8.93 -8.93 -34.26
CA CYS A 20 -8.91 -7.51 -34.58
C CYS A 20 -8.29 -6.77 -33.41
N GLN A 21 -7.06 -6.34 -33.62
CA GLN A 21 -6.49 -5.23 -32.89
C GLN A 21 -7.47 -4.10 -33.21
N ASP A 22 -8.22 -3.65 -32.21
CA ASP A 22 -8.97 -2.41 -32.33
C ASP A 22 -7.93 -1.34 -32.61
N ASP A 23 -7.68 -1.11 -33.90
CA ASP A 23 -6.76 -0.13 -34.40
C ASP A 23 -7.19 1.20 -33.77
N LEU A 24 -6.29 1.77 -32.97
CA LEU A 24 -6.39 3.15 -32.53
C LEU A 24 -6.75 3.99 -33.76
N PRO A 25 -7.81 4.81 -33.71
CA PRO A 25 -8.06 5.74 -34.79
C PRO A 25 -6.77 6.52 -35.07
N SER A 26 -6.41 6.60 -36.35
CA SER A 26 -5.36 7.50 -36.81
C SER A 26 -5.60 8.91 -36.22
N PRO A 27 -4.56 9.76 -36.08
CA PRO A 27 -4.75 11.14 -35.61
C PRO A 27 -5.52 11.97 -36.66
N GLN A 28 -6.83 11.73 -36.80
CA GLN A 28 -7.70 12.29 -37.84
C GLN A 28 -9.15 12.42 -37.34
N ASP A 29 -9.39 13.40 -36.46
CA ASP A 29 -10.50 14.36 -36.61
C ASP A 29 -10.39 15.39 -35.47
N ALA A 30 -9.88 16.59 -35.74
CA ALA A 30 -9.84 17.70 -34.75
C ALA A 30 -11.24 18.16 -34.28
N LYS A 31 -12.30 17.47 -34.73
CA LYS A 31 -13.72 17.73 -34.45
C LYS A 31 -14.41 16.58 -33.71
N ALA A 32 -13.73 15.47 -33.42
CA ALA A 32 -14.31 14.39 -32.62
C ALA A 32 -14.35 14.77 -31.13
N THR A 33 -15.43 14.38 -30.46
CA THR A 33 -15.61 14.63 -29.03
C THR A 33 -15.41 13.33 -28.26
N VAL A 34 -14.58 13.34 -27.23
CA VAL A 34 -14.40 12.21 -26.30
C VAL A 34 -14.79 12.64 -24.89
N ALA A 35 -15.20 11.70 -24.04
CA ALA A 35 -15.56 11.96 -22.65
C ALA A 35 -14.63 11.20 -21.70
N TYR A 36 -14.13 11.90 -20.70
CA TYR A 36 -13.14 11.41 -19.74
C TYR A 36 -13.29 12.12 -18.39
N ILE A 37 -12.60 11.62 -17.37
CA ILE A 37 -12.47 12.28 -16.07
C ILE A 37 -11.06 12.88 -16.01
N ASP A 38 -10.98 14.21 -15.86
CA ASP A 38 -9.73 14.97 -16.01
C ASP A 38 -8.61 14.44 -15.11
N GLU A 39 -8.95 14.08 -13.87
CA GLU A 39 -8.00 13.64 -12.85
C GLU A 39 -7.43 12.24 -13.10
N PHE A 40 -8.03 11.42 -13.97
CA PHE A 40 -7.60 10.05 -14.27
C PHE A 40 -6.81 9.93 -15.59
N GLN A 41 -6.41 11.04 -16.21
CA GLN A 41 -5.69 11.02 -17.49
C GLN A 41 -4.32 10.34 -17.44
N ASN A 42 -3.63 10.41 -16.30
CA ASN A 42 -2.27 9.86 -16.13
C ASN A 42 -2.11 9.04 -14.84
N LYS A 43 -3.21 8.70 -14.18
CA LYS A 43 -3.23 7.94 -12.92
C LYS A 43 -4.55 7.23 -12.75
N GLU A 44 -4.51 6.01 -12.22
CA GLU A 44 -5.71 5.19 -11.98
C GLU A 44 -6.33 5.47 -10.60
N THR A 45 -5.59 6.16 -9.71
CA THR A 45 -5.99 6.38 -8.32
C THR A 45 -5.80 7.82 -7.87
N ILE A 46 -6.71 8.29 -7.02
CA ILE A 46 -6.57 9.53 -6.25
C ILE A 46 -6.73 9.17 -4.78
N ARG A 47 -5.88 9.73 -3.93
CA ARG A 47 -5.96 9.61 -2.46
C ARG A 47 -6.45 10.91 -1.86
N PHE A 48 -7.27 10.84 -0.82
CA PHE A 48 -7.72 12.00 -0.07
C PHE A 48 -8.00 11.64 1.39
N SER A 49 -7.77 12.61 2.28
CA SER A 49 -7.90 12.42 3.72
C SER A 49 -9.37 12.43 4.16
N VAL A 50 -9.71 11.51 5.07
CA VAL A 50 -11.03 11.40 5.70
C VAL A 50 -10.84 11.16 7.18
N ASN A 51 -11.49 11.94 8.04
CA ASN A 51 -11.52 11.66 9.48
C ASN A 51 -12.87 11.06 9.89
N ASP A 52 -13.10 10.88 11.19
CA ASP A 52 -14.34 10.31 11.71
C ASP A 52 -15.61 11.10 11.30
N ASN A 53 -15.48 12.41 11.05
CA ASN A 53 -16.57 13.30 10.61
C ASN A 53 -16.64 13.43 9.08
N GLY A 54 -15.85 12.65 8.34
CA GLY A 54 -15.85 12.62 6.90
C GLY A 54 -14.72 13.40 6.23
N GLY A 55 -14.91 13.70 4.96
CA GLY A 55 -13.91 14.33 4.09
C GLY A 55 -14.45 14.48 2.68
N SER A 56 -13.69 15.13 1.81
CA SER A 56 -14.13 15.25 0.42
C SER A 56 -12.96 15.37 -0.56
N THR A 57 -13.26 14.99 -1.80
CA THR A 57 -12.42 15.28 -2.97
C THR A 57 -13.33 15.68 -4.13
N SER A 58 -12.76 16.10 -5.24
CA SER A 58 -13.52 16.48 -6.42
C SER A 58 -12.96 15.85 -7.69
N LEU A 59 -13.86 15.61 -8.63
CA LEU A 59 -13.59 15.09 -9.94
C LEU A 59 -14.24 15.98 -11.00
N THR A 60 -13.66 15.98 -12.20
CA THR A 60 -14.10 16.80 -13.31
C THR A 60 -14.39 15.90 -14.52
N PRO A 61 -15.54 15.19 -14.55
CA PRO A 61 -16.02 14.55 -15.76
C PRO A 61 -16.27 15.62 -16.82
N ARG A 62 -15.72 15.40 -18.02
CA ARG A 62 -15.75 16.37 -19.10
C ARG A 62 -15.73 15.73 -20.48
N ILE A 63 -16.11 16.51 -21.46
CA ILE A 63 -15.93 16.25 -22.88
C ILE A 63 -14.77 17.10 -23.43
N SER A 64 -14.14 16.65 -24.51
CA SER A 64 -13.00 17.34 -25.13
C SER A 64 -13.37 18.60 -25.92
N GLN A 65 -14.65 18.77 -26.26
CA GLN A 65 -15.18 19.91 -27.03
C GLN A 65 -16.29 20.61 -26.26
N LEU A 66 -16.58 21.87 -26.59
CA LEU A 66 -17.71 22.60 -26.01
C LEU A 66 -19.05 21.96 -26.43
N SER A 67 -19.95 21.77 -25.46
CA SER A 67 -21.32 21.33 -25.67
C SER A 67 -22.11 22.38 -26.47
N LYS A 68 -23.01 21.89 -27.32
CA LYS A 68 -24.03 22.70 -28.02
C LYS A 68 -25.36 22.79 -27.26
N GLY A 69 -25.38 22.38 -25.99
CA GLY A 69 -26.55 22.39 -25.09
C GLY A 69 -27.30 21.06 -24.94
N GLU A 70 -26.85 20.00 -25.61
CA GLU A 70 -27.50 18.68 -25.59
C GLU A 70 -26.59 17.55 -25.06
N ALA A 71 -25.34 17.87 -24.72
CA ALA A 71 -24.40 16.88 -24.23
C ALA A 71 -24.71 16.46 -22.79
N TYR A 72 -24.41 15.20 -22.47
CA TYR A 72 -24.48 14.71 -21.10
C TYR A 72 -23.35 13.74 -20.78
N ILE A 73 -23.05 13.61 -19.50
CA ILE A 73 -22.11 12.64 -18.94
C ILE A 73 -22.80 11.95 -17.76
N ILE A 74 -22.77 10.61 -17.72
CA ILE A 74 -23.22 9.83 -16.57
C ILE A 74 -21.99 9.31 -15.85
N ILE A 75 -21.90 9.65 -14.58
CA ILE A 75 -20.88 9.15 -13.65
C ILE A 75 -21.56 8.36 -12.54
N GLU A 76 -20.94 7.28 -12.11
CA GLU A 76 -21.48 6.44 -11.05
C GLU A 76 -20.39 5.74 -10.24
N ALA A 77 -20.76 5.32 -9.04
CA ALA A 77 -19.95 4.41 -8.26
C ALA A 77 -20.05 2.99 -8.84
N SER A 78 -18.92 2.27 -8.99
CA SER A 78 -18.90 0.98 -9.71
C SER A 78 -18.08 -0.10 -9.00
N GLN A 79 -18.75 -1.13 -8.49
CA GLN A 79 -18.10 -2.30 -7.88
C GLN A 79 -17.16 -3.01 -8.86
N LYS A 80 -17.54 -3.12 -10.15
CA LYS A 80 -16.70 -3.78 -11.17
C LYS A 80 -15.33 -3.10 -11.31
N VAL A 81 -15.29 -1.76 -11.28
CA VAL A 81 -14.03 -1.01 -11.38
C VAL A 81 -13.13 -1.30 -10.18
N LEU A 82 -13.70 -1.47 -8.98
CA LEU A 82 -12.96 -1.86 -7.78
C LEU A 82 -12.41 -3.28 -7.89
N ASP A 83 -13.23 -4.22 -8.33
CA ASP A 83 -12.84 -5.63 -8.47
C ASP A 83 -11.69 -5.79 -9.49
N ASP A 84 -11.79 -5.13 -10.65
CA ASP A 84 -10.75 -5.11 -11.67
C ASP A 84 -9.44 -4.51 -11.11
N TYR A 85 -9.53 -3.42 -10.35
CA TYR A 85 -8.36 -2.79 -9.73
C TYR A 85 -7.71 -3.69 -8.67
N ASN A 86 -8.50 -4.29 -7.78
CA ASN A 86 -8.00 -5.20 -6.75
C ASN A 86 -7.31 -6.41 -7.39
N ALA A 87 -7.93 -7.03 -8.40
CA ALA A 87 -7.35 -8.17 -9.11
C ALA A 87 -6.05 -7.82 -9.83
N LYS A 88 -6.02 -6.67 -10.54
CA LYS A 88 -4.83 -6.20 -11.26
C LYS A 88 -3.66 -5.89 -10.34
N ASN A 89 -3.92 -5.31 -9.16
CA ASN A 89 -2.89 -4.75 -8.28
C ASN A 89 -2.60 -5.62 -7.04
N ASN A 90 -3.20 -6.82 -6.96
CA ASN A 90 -3.22 -7.67 -5.77
C ASN A 90 -3.56 -6.89 -4.49
N ALA A 91 -4.59 -6.05 -4.58
CA ALA A 91 -5.07 -5.20 -3.49
C ALA A 91 -6.38 -5.74 -2.90
N ASN A 92 -6.79 -5.21 -1.76
CA ASN A 92 -7.98 -5.66 -1.03
C ASN A 92 -8.83 -4.47 -0.53
N TYR A 93 -9.01 -3.45 -1.38
CA TYR A 93 -9.85 -2.31 -1.03
C TYR A 93 -11.32 -2.72 -1.00
N LYS A 94 -12.06 -2.23 0.00
CA LYS A 94 -13.51 -2.41 0.12
C LYS A 94 -14.23 -1.19 -0.42
N MET A 95 -15.38 -1.39 -1.08
CA MET A 95 -16.22 -0.26 -1.47
C MET A 95 -16.74 0.42 -0.21
N LEU A 96 -16.60 1.74 -0.14
CA LEU A 96 -17.16 2.52 0.96
C LEU A 96 -18.68 2.28 1.03
N PRO A 97 -19.27 2.02 2.21
CA PRO A 97 -20.71 1.76 2.32
C PRO A 97 -21.54 2.90 1.74
N GLU A 98 -22.60 2.56 0.99
CA GLU A 98 -23.36 3.55 0.23
C GLU A 98 -24.01 4.63 1.10
N HIS A 99 -24.38 4.37 2.34
CA HIS A 99 -24.98 5.40 3.20
C HIS A 99 -23.97 6.45 3.71
N VAL A 100 -22.67 6.21 3.54
CA VAL A 100 -21.58 7.04 4.13
C VAL A 100 -21.07 8.12 3.18
N TYR A 101 -21.43 8.08 1.89
CA TYR A 101 -20.94 9.08 0.93
C TYR A 101 -22.02 9.53 -0.05
N ASN A 102 -21.74 10.55 -0.84
CA ASN A 102 -22.52 10.93 -2.01
C ASN A 102 -21.62 11.52 -3.09
N LEU A 103 -21.96 11.28 -4.35
CA LEU A 103 -21.54 12.15 -5.45
C LEU A 103 -22.45 13.37 -5.43
N VAL A 104 -21.88 14.56 -5.55
CA VAL A 104 -22.61 15.82 -5.50
C VAL A 104 -22.24 16.68 -6.70
N ASN A 105 -23.23 16.99 -7.53
CA ASN A 105 -23.05 17.99 -8.56
C ASN A 105 -22.99 19.38 -7.90
N THR A 106 -21.83 20.02 -7.94
CA THR A 106 -21.62 21.29 -7.22
C THR A 106 -22.38 22.48 -7.80
N LYS A 107 -22.82 22.40 -9.07
CA LYS A 107 -23.64 23.43 -9.73
C LYS A 107 -25.11 23.30 -9.32
N THR A 108 -25.64 22.08 -9.27
CA THR A 108 -27.09 21.84 -9.06
C THR A 108 -27.44 21.43 -7.62
N GLY A 109 -26.47 20.96 -6.84
CA GLY A 109 -26.69 20.36 -5.52
C GLY A 109 -27.26 18.95 -5.54
N GLU A 110 -27.49 18.36 -6.73
CA GLU A 110 -27.98 16.99 -6.88
C GLU A 110 -27.01 15.99 -6.24
N LYS A 111 -27.55 15.06 -5.44
CA LYS A 111 -26.78 14.04 -4.71
C LYS A 111 -27.22 12.63 -5.12
N GLY A 112 -26.26 11.71 -5.20
CA GLY A 112 -26.57 10.30 -5.44
C GLY A 112 -25.33 9.43 -5.60
N LYS A 113 -25.54 8.20 -6.05
CA LYS A 113 -24.48 7.24 -6.42
C LYS A 113 -24.21 7.20 -7.92
N SER A 114 -25.17 7.70 -8.67
CA SER A 114 -25.10 7.93 -10.10
C SER A 114 -25.66 9.32 -10.35
N LEU A 115 -24.96 10.12 -11.14
CA LEU A 115 -25.37 11.48 -11.51
C LEU A 115 -25.31 11.61 -13.02
N LYS A 116 -26.40 12.14 -13.61
CA LYS A 116 -26.43 12.56 -15.00
C LYS A 116 -26.14 14.06 -15.08
N VAL A 117 -24.93 14.39 -15.49
CA VAL A 117 -24.48 15.76 -15.75
C VAL A 117 -24.94 16.18 -17.14
N ASN A 118 -25.94 17.04 -17.23
CA ASN A 118 -26.30 17.69 -18.49
C ASN A 118 -25.41 18.94 -18.67
N LEU A 119 -24.86 19.14 -19.86
CA LEU A 119 -23.95 20.25 -20.19
C LEU A 119 -24.68 21.28 -21.04
N GLU A 120 -24.77 22.50 -20.52
CA GLU A 120 -25.39 23.63 -21.23
C GLU A 120 -24.55 24.06 -22.44
N ASN A 121 -25.09 24.97 -23.25
CA ASN A 121 -24.36 25.49 -24.39
C ASN A 121 -23.07 26.20 -23.92
N ASN A 122 -21.94 25.82 -24.54
CA ASN A 122 -20.57 26.21 -24.16
C ASN A 122 -20.03 25.63 -22.84
N ASP A 123 -20.72 24.69 -22.20
CA ASP A 123 -20.12 23.88 -21.12
C ASP A 123 -19.26 22.76 -21.70
N PHE A 124 -18.29 22.27 -20.93
CA PHE A 124 -17.49 21.09 -21.31
C PHE A 124 -17.36 20.06 -20.19
N GLY A 125 -17.86 20.32 -19.00
CA GLY A 125 -17.78 19.41 -17.87
C GLY A 125 -18.46 19.98 -16.63
N ALA A 126 -18.42 19.23 -15.54
CA ALA A 126 -18.91 19.69 -14.25
C ALA A 126 -17.94 19.29 -13.14
N ASN A 127 -17.92 20.07 -12.06
CA ASN A 127 -17.22 19.68 -10.85
C ASN A 127 -18.15 18.83 -9.99
N ILE A 128 -17.74 17.58 -9.76
CA ILE A 128 -18.45 16.62 -8.95
C ILE A 128 -17.66 16.40 -7.67
N ARG A 129 -18.26 16.75 -6.54
CA ARG A 129 -17.66 16.48 -5.24
C ARG A 129 -18.03 15.08 -4.79
N VAL A 130 -17.05 14.32 -4.32
CA VAL A 130 -17.30 13.11 -3.54
C VAL A 130 -17.27 13.52 -2.08
N GLU A 131 -18.44 13.57 -1.46
CA GLU A 131 -18.62 13.92 -0.06
C GLU A 131 -18.72 12.62 0.75
N VAL A 132 -17.81 12.42 1.69
CA VAL A 132 -17.85 11.36 2.70
C VAL A 132 -18.34 12.00 4.00
N GLY A 133 -19.38 11.43 4.60
CA GLY A 133 -19.92 11.84 5.90
C GLY A 133 -19.35 11.01 7.04
N ASP A 134 -20.13 10.90 8.12
CA ASP A 134 -19.72 10.15 9.31
C ASP A 134 -19.42 8.68 8.96
N MET A 135 -18.25 8.21 9.37
CA MET A 135 -17.73 6.87 9.06
C MET A 135 -18.36 5.80 9.97
N LEU A 136 -19.69 5.69 9.93
CA LEU A 136 -20.50 4.78 10.74
C LEU A 136 -21.19 3.72 9.88
N ASP A 137 -21.43 2.53 10.44
CA ASP A 137 -22.36 1.55 9.85
C ASP A 137 -23.82 1.97 10.04
N LYS A 138 -24.78 1.14 9.60
CA LYS A 138 -26.22 1.47 9.67
C LYS A 138 -26.74 1.45 11.11
N GLU A 139 -26.04 0.77 11.99
CA GLU A 139 -26.33 0.62 13.41
C GLU A 139 -25.69 1.73 14.26
N GLY A 140 -24.86 2.59 13.65
CA GLY A 140 -24.20 3.73 14.29
C GLY A 140 -22.83 3.42 14.90
N ASN A 141 -22.25 2.24 14.64
CA ASN A 141 -20.89 1.91 15.08
C ASN A 141 -19.85 2.44 14.10
N LYS A 142 -18.66 2.81 14.60
CA LYS A 142 -17.55 3.23 13.72
C LYS A 142 -17.15 2.11 12.76
N LEU A 143 -17.04 2.46 11.48
CA LEU A 143 -16.49 1.55 10.48
C LEU A 143 -15.05 1.14 10.87
N PRO A 144 -14.68 -0.15 10.77
CA PRO A 144 -13.36 -0.63 11.16
C PRO A 144 -12.24 0.16 10.49
N VAL A 145 -11.32 0.72 11.25
CA VAL A 145 -10.17 1.48 10.71
C VAL A 145 -9.19 0.58 9.93
N ALA A 146 -9.20 -0.73 10.23
CA ALA A 146 -8.41 -1.73 9.52
C ALA A 146 -8.90 -2.00 8.08
N ASP A 147 -10.15 -1.63 7.77
CA ASP A 147 -10.68 -1.74 6.42
C ASP A 147 -10.23 -0.55 5.57
N SER A 148 -9.49 -0.83 4.49
CA SER A 148 -9.13 0.16 3.48
C SER A 148 -10.30 0.37 2.52
N TYR A 149 -10.97 1.51 2.64
CA TYR A 149 -12.13 1.83 1.81
C TYR A 149 -11.76 2.67 0.58
N ALA A 150 -12.54 2.51 -0.49
CA ALA A 150 -12.45 3.31 -1.69
C ALA A 150 -13.84 3.65 -2.25
N VAL A 151 -13.93 4.74 -3.01
CA VAL A 151 -15.07 5.08 -3.87
C VAL A 151 -14.63 4.88 -5.33
N PRO A 152 -14.97 3.75 -5.97
CA PRO A 152 -14.63 3.49 -7.37
C PRO A 152 -15.58 4.26 -8.29
N ILE A 153 -15.05 5.01 -9.26
CA ILE A 153 -15.84 5.87 -10.15
C ILE A 153 -15.76 5.36 -11.59
N ALA A 154 -16.90 5.35 -12.27
CA ALA A 154 -17.03 5.06 -13.68
C ALA A 154 -17.80 6.16 -14.41
N LEU A 155 -17.25 6.62 -15.54
CA LEU A 155 -17.97 7.36 -16.56
C LEU A 155 -18.64 6.34 -17.50
N SER A 156 -19.83 5.89 -17.11
CA SER A 156 -20.50 4.75 -17.77
C SER A 156 -21.13 5.12 -19.11
N SER A 157 -21.59 6.36 -19.25
CA SER A 157 -22.17 6.86 -20.50
C SER A 157 -21.85 8.33 -20.73
N ALA A 158 -21.78 8.73 -21.99
CA ALA A 158 -21.76 10.12 -22.40
C ALA A 158 -22.37 10.27 -23.79
N SER A 159 -22.84 11.47 -24.09
CA SER A 159 -23.31 11.87 -25.40
C SER A 159 -22.88 13.31 -25.67
N ALA A 160 -22.46 13.57 -26.90
CA ALA A 160 -22.12 14.88 -27.41
C ALA A 160 -22.14 14.86 -28.95
N ASP A 161 -22.06 16.02 -29.58
CA ASP A 161 -21.88 16.11 -31.02
C ASP A 161 -20.56 15.44 -31.45
N ARG A 162 -20.63 14.59 -32.49
CA ARG A 162 -19.50 13.78 -33.00
C ARG A 162 -18.79 12.97 -31.90
N TYR A 163 -19.55 12.43 -30.95
CA TYR A 163 -19.00 11.66 -29.83
C TYR A 163 -18.42 10.31 -30.27
N ILE A 164 -17.19 10.04 -29.81
CA ILE A 164 -16.50 8.75 -29.95
C ILE A 164 -16.25 8.21 -28.55
N LYS A 165 -16.72 6.98 -28.28
CA LYS A 165 -16.44 6.29 -27.02
C LYS A 165 -15.03 5.70 -27.08
N THR A 166 -14.15 6.16 -26.20
CA THR A 166 -12.84 5.57 -25.94
C THR A 166 -12.85 4.78 -24.63
N SER A 167 -11.83 3.97 -24.38
CA SER A 167 -11.61 3.32 -23.07
C SER A 167 -10.94 4.25 -22.06
N ASP A 168 -10.19 5.24 -22.55
CA ASP A 168 -9.17 5.91 -21.76
C ASP A 168 -9.75 6.87 -20.73
N SER A 169 -9.20 6.84 -19.51
CA SER A 169 -9.47 7.83 -18.45
C SER A 169 -10.96 7.95 -18.05
N ARG A 170 -11.72 6.86 -18.20
CA ARG A 170 -13.15 6.81 -17.86
C ARG A 170 -13.43 6.20 -16.50
N THR A 171 -12.44 5.60 -15.87
CA THR A 171 -12.58 4.91 -14.59
C THR A 171 -11.41 5.23 -13.70
N GLY A 172 -11.63 5.25 -12.38
CA GLY A 172 -10.56 5.38 -11.41
C GLY A 172 -11.03 5.11 -9.99
N ILE A 173 -10.08 4.97 -9.08
CA ILE A 173 -10.33 4.64 -7.67
C ILE A 173 -10.00 5.84 -6.80
N LEU A 174 -10.97 6.30 -6.02
CA LEU A 174 -10.74 7.27 -4.95
C LEU A 174 -10.46 6.50 -3.65
N ILE A 175 -9.21 6.45 -3.23
CA ILE A 175 -8.76 5.76 -2.01
C ILE A 175 -8.86 6.72 -0.83
N LEU A 176 -9.46 6.27 0.27
CA LEU A 176 -9.57 7.06 1.49
C LEU A 176 -8.31 6.85 2.36
N ASP A 177 -7.55 7.91 2.58
CA ASP A 177 -6.54 7.95 3.64
C ASP A 177 -7.27 8.33 4.94
N ARG A 178 -7.63 7.31 5.72
CA ARG A 178 -8.44 7.50 6.93
C ARG A 178 -7.55 7.90 8.10
N GLU A 179 -7.85 9.05 8.69
CA GLU A 179 -7.31 9.41 9.98
C GLU A 179 -7.89 8.48 11.05
N PHE A 180 -7.03 7.93 11.90
CA PHE A 180 -7.46 7.13 13.04
C PHE A 180 -6.59 7.37 14.25
N THR A 181 -7.17 7.12 15.42
CA THR A 181 -6.49 7.25 16.71
C THR A 181 -6.45 5.89 17.38
N THR A 182 -5.27 5.48 17.85
CA THR A 182 -5.07 4.18 18.51
C THR A 182 -4.06 4.29 19.65
N GLY A 183 -4.21 3.42 20.66
CA GLY A 183 -3.12 3.15 21.60
C GLY A 183 -1.91 2.56 20.88
N VAL A 184 -0.71 2.92 21.32
CA VAL A 184 0.57 2.40 20.79
C VAL A 184 1.49 1.99 21.93
N LEU A 185 2.41 1.07 21.64
CA LEU A 185 3.40 0.62 22.60
C LEU A 185 4.53 1.65 22.75
N ARG A 186 4.67 2.18 23.97
CA ARG A 186 5.90 2.85 24.44
C ARG A 186 6.95 1.78 24.75
N LEU A 187 8.17 1.91 24.21
CA LEU A 187 9.27 0.98 24.44
C LEU A 187 10.58 1.71 24.73
N LYS A 188 11.27 1.30 25.80
CA LYS A 188 12.68 1.61 26.06
C LYS A 188 13.49 0.32 26.19
N GLY A 189 14.32 0.02 25.19
CA GLY A 189 15.04 -1.25 25.10
C GLY A 189 14.59 -2.08 23.90
N ARG A 190 14.50 -3.41 24.08
CA ARG A 190 14.21 -4.36 23.00
C ARG A 190 12.94 -5.16 23.27
N LEU A 191 12.12 -5.30 22.22
CA LEU A 191 11.08 -6.30 22.11
C LEU A 191 11.57 -7.43 21.19
N GLY A 192 11.37 -8.68 21.59
CA GLY A 192 11.52 -9.85 20.73
C GLY A 192 10.21 -10.62 20.67
N ALA A 193 9.83 -11.08 19.48
CA ALA A 193 8.76 -12.04 19.26
C ALA A 193 9.36 -13.35 18.73
N TYR A 194 8.90 -14.48 19.24
CA TYR A 194 9.42 -15.80 18.88
C TYR A 194 8.35 -16.86 19.02
N MET A 195 8.48 -17.91 18.22
CA MET A 195 7.58 -19.05 18.32
C MET A 195 7.82 -19.79 19.65
N ILE A 196 6.79 -20.34 20.28
CA ILE A 196 6.94 -21.04 21.56
C ILE A 196 7.67 -22.37 21.36
N ASP A 197 7.33 -23.11 20.31
CA ASP A 197 7.96 -24.38 19.95
C ASP A 197 9.09 -24.16 18.94
N GLU A 198 10.32 -24.44 19.38
CA GLU A 198 11.54 -24.24 18.58
C GLU A 198 11.57 -25.15 17.35
N ALA A 199 10.90 -26.31 17.40
CA ALA A 199 10.83 -27.23 16.26
C ALA A 199 10.09 -26.63 15.06
N ASN A 200 9.27 -25.59 15.31
CA ASN A 200 8.50 -24.89 14.31
C ASN A 200 9.09 -23.52 13.94
N ASP A 201 10.33 -23.23 14.37
CA ASP A 201 11.04 -22.01 13.95
C ASP A 201 11.00 -21.85 12.43
N ILE A 202 10.61 -20.65 12.00
CA ILE A 202 10.36 -20.43 10.58
C ILE A 202 11.68 -20.28 9.85
N LYS A 203 11.78 -21.03 8.75
CA LYS A 203 12.81 -20.88 7.73
C LYS A 203 12.15 -20.61 6.40
N PHE A 204 12.24 -19.38 5.91
CA PHE A 204 11.79 -19.03 4.56
C PHE A 204 12.90 -18.32 3.81
N SER A 205 12.97 -18.54 2.50
CA SER A 205 13.90 -17.85 1.61
C SER A 205 13.38 -16.51 1.13
N ASP A 206 12.06 -16.34 1.11
CA ASP A 206 11.37 -15.12 0.71
C ASP A 206 10.54 -14.61 1.89
N PHE A 207 10.59 -13.30 2.14
CA PHE A 207 9.83 -12.70 3.22
C PHE A 207 9.61 -11.21 3.09
N THR A 208 8.70 -10.73 3.91
CA THR A 208 8.58 -9.32 4.26
C THR A 208 8.53 -9.19 5.77
N ALA A 209 9.12 -8.15 6.32
CA ALA A 209 8.97 -7.77 7.72
C ALA A 209 8.63 -6.28 7.79
N GLN A 210 7.62 -5.92 8.57
CA GLN A 210 7.15 -4.54 8.71
C GLN A 210 7.07 -4.13 10.17
N ILE A 211 7.35 -2.85 10.40
CA ILE A 211 7.15 -2.19 11.69
C ILE A 211 6.90 -0.71 11.47
N SER A 212 6.06 -0.11 12.31
CA SER A 212 5.95 1.34 12.40
C SER A 212 6.58 1.81 13.70
N PHE A 213 7.36 2.89 13.65
CA PHE A 213 8.03 3.42 14.84
C PHE A 213 8.11 4.95 14.85
N LYS A 214 8.21 5.50 16.06
CA LYS A 214 8.55 6.90 16.34
C LYS A 214 9.62 6.91 17.43
N ILE A 215 10.80 7.44 17.13
CA ILE A 215 11.93 7.42 18.07
C ILE A 215 12.05 8.78 18.74
N ASP A 216 12.32 8.80 20.05
CA ASP A 216 12.45 10.02 20.82
C ASP A 216 13.65 10.87 20.40
N ASP A 217 13.54 12.17 20.68
CA ASP A 217 14.70 13.05 20.71
C ASP A 217 15.64 12.70 21.88
N ASN A 218 16.95 12.74 21.64
CA ASN A 218 17.96 12.50 22.67
C ASN A 218 18.36 13.76 23.47
N GLY A 219 17.59 14.83 23.39
CA GLY A 219 17.83 16.12 24.06
C GLY A 219 18.64 17.13 23.24
N ASN A 220 18.85 16.88 21.94
CA ASN A 220 19.68 17.72 21.07
C ASN A 220 19.19 17.79 19.61
N GLY A 221 17.93 17.49 19.34
CA GLY A 221 17.39 17.49 17.97
C GLY A 221 17.74 16.22 17.17
N ARG A 222 18.27 15.17 17.81
CA ARG A 222 18.77 13.96 17.15
C ARG A 222 18.32 12.69 17.84
N ILE A 223 18.29 11.62 17.07
CA ILE A 223 18.08 10.26 17.55
C ILE A 223 19.36 9.75 18.22
N ARG A 224 19.23 8.84 19.20
CA ARG A 224 20.38 8.19 19.87
C ARG A 224 21.23 7.40 18.89
N GLU A 225 22.54 7.47 19.07
CA GLU A 225 23.48 6.62 18.36
C GLU A 225 23.23 5.13 18.65
N ASN A 226 23.46 4.30 17.64
CA ASN A 226 23.29 2.86 17.71
C ASN A 226 21.85 2.42 18.05
N THR A 227 20.83 3.13 17.57
CA THR A 227 19.42 2.75 17.78
C THR A 227 19.03 1.64 16.81
N GLY A 228 18.88 0.41 17.32
CA GLY A 228 18.47 -0.74 16.50
C GLY A 228 17.01 -0.68 16.09
N LEU A 229 16.70 -1.12 14.87
CA LEU A 229 15.34 -1.25 14.35
C LEU A 229 14.94 -2.74 14.34
N LEU A 230 14.61 -3.31 13.18
CA LEU A 230 14.02 -4.64 13.02
C LEU A 230 15.08 -5.66 12.58
N TYR A 231 15.22 -6.80 13.25
CA TYR A 231 16.21 -7.79 12.82
C TYR A 231 15.88 -9.22 13.25
N PRO A 232 16.26 -10.22 12.44
CA PRO A 232 16.22 -11.62 12.81
C PRO A 232 17.41 -12.01 13.66
N ASN A 233 17.20 -12.93 14.60
CA ASN A 233 18.24 -13.78 15.16
C ASN A 233 17.77 -15.24 15.11
N SER A 234 18.72 -16.16 14.97
CA SER A 234 18.45 -17.56 15.32
C SER A 234 18.33 -17.71 16.84
N ARG A 235 17.94 -18.90 17.32
CA ARG A 235 17.90 -19.16 18.76
C ARG A 235 19.27 -19.29 19.41
N THR A 236 20.26 -19.69 18.62
CA THR A 236 21.59 -20.09 19.12
C THR A 236 22.69 -19.10 18.76
N SER A 237 22.43 -18.16 17.86
CA SER A 237 23.40 -17.18 17.38
C SER A 237 22.75 -15.83 17.06
N ASN A 238 23.57 -14.77 17.15
CA ASN A 238 23.16 -13.46 16.67
C ASN A 238 23.14 -13.45 15.14
N GLY A 239 22.12 -12.82 14.55
CA GLY A 239 22.07 -12.55 13.12
C GLY A 239 23.07 -11.46 12.72
N SER A 240 23.57 -11.57 11.49
CA SER A 240 24.46 -10.56 10.89
C SER A 240 23.69 -9.46 10.16
N PHE A 241 22.39 -9.65 9.94
CA PHE A 241 21.51 -8.67 9.32
C PHE A 241 20.79 -7.84 10.38
N TYR A 242 21.02 -6.53 10.40
CA TYR A 242 20.30 -5.61 11.26
C TYR A 242 20.35 -4.20 10.68
N GLN A 243 19.34 -3.38 11.00
CA GLN A 243 19.34 -1.96 10.68
C GLN A 243 19.48 -1.13 11.95
N THR A 244 20.31 -0.10 11.84
CA THR A 244 20.64 0.77 12.97
C THR A 244 20.62 2.21 12.51
N LEU A 245 20.09 3.08 13.36
CA LEU A 245 20.25 4.52 13.24
C LEU A 245 21.49 4.98 14.01
N TYR A 246 22.41 5.64 13.32
CA TYR A 246 23.51 6.39 13.90
C TYR A 246 23.18 7.87 13.80
N GLY A 247 22.65 8.41 14.89
CA GLY A 247 21.94 9.67 14.88
C GLY A 247 20.72 9.55 13.96
N ASN A 248 20.63 10.46 13.00
CA ASN A 248 19.52 10.55 12.07
C ASN A 248 19.73 9.72 10.79
N GLY A 249 20.87 9.03 10.64
CA GLY A 249 21.23 8.26 9.44
C GLY A 249 21.01 6.76 9.61
N LEU A 250 20.43 6.11 8.61
CA LEU A 250 20.27 4.66 8.57
C LEU A 250 21.52 3.96 8.04
N THR A 251 21.92 2.89 8.73
CA THR A 251 22.92 1.93 8.26
C THR A 251 22.31 0.53 8.23
N LEU A 252 22.43 -0.13 7.08
CA LEU A 252 22.07 -1.52 6.88
C LEU A 252 23.33 -2.37 6.95
N PHE A 253 23.37 -3.30 7.90
CA PHE A 253 24.45 -4.28 8.00
C PHE A 253 24.11 -5.51 7.17
N THR A 254 25.00 -5.87 6.26
CA THR A 254 24.81 -7.01 5.35
C THR A 254 25.26 -8.30 6.02
N THR A 255 24.78 -9.46 5.53
CA THR A 255 25.14 -10.73 6.18
C THR A 255 26.64 -11.06 6.08
N ALA A 256 27.34 -10.49 5.08
CA ALA A 256 28.78 -10.59 4.91
C ALA A 256 29.59 -9.57 5.76
N GLY A 257 28.94 -8.81 6.65
CA GLY A 257 29.60 -7.84 7.53
C GLY A 257 29.86 -6.46 6.89
N GLY A 258 29.30 -6.21 5.70
CA GLY A 258 29.35 -4.90 5.03
C GLY A 258 28.34 -3.92 5.59
N LYS A 259 28.47 -2.64 5.21
CA LYS A 259 27.53 -1.56 5.56
C LYS A 259 27.07 -0.87 4.29
N VAL A 260 25.75 -0.72 4.14
CA VAL A 260 25.14 0.05 3.03
C VAL A 260 24.11 1.03 3.57
N GLY A 261 23.90 2.13 2.84
CA GLY A 261 22.85 3.11 3.10
C GLY A 261 21.68 2.97 2.13
N LEU A 262 20.77 3.94 2.16
CA LEU A 262 19.72 4.09 1.15
C LEU A 262 20.33 4.38 -0.23
N ASN A 263 19.69 3.93 -1.31
CA ASN A 263 20.26 4.02 -2.67
C ASN A 263 19.26 4.45 -3.75
N GLN A 264 18.11 4.98 -3.34
CA GLN A 264 17.10 5.49 -4.26
C GLN A 264 17.18 7.03 -4.32
N PRO A 265 16.93 7.67 -5.48
CA PRO A 265 17.14 9.11 -5.66
C PRO A 265 16.40 9.99 -4.64
N GLU A 266 15.16 9.65 -4.27
CA GLU A 266 14.38 10.39 -3.27
C GLU A 266 15.02 10.37 -1.87
N PHE A 267 15.94 9.42 -1.61
CA PHE A 267 16.49 9.13 -0.30
C PHE A 267 17.99 9.45 -0.14
N GLU A 268 18.62 10.07 -1.14
CA GLU A 268 20.08 10.37 -1.12
C GLU A 268 20.49 11.21 0.09
N GLU A 269 19.70 12.24 0.43
CA GLU A 269 19.95 13.13 1.57
C GLU A 269 19.03 12.85 2.77
N PHE A 270 18.21 11.80 2.70
CA PHE A 270 17.19 11.54 3.70
C PHE A 270 17.79 11.30 5.10
N LYS A 271 17.15 11.90 6.11
CA LYS A 271 17.46 11.76 7.53
C LYS A 271 16.18 11.49 8.30
N PHE A 272 16.26 10.57 9.26
CA PHE A 272 15.20 10.36 10.23
C PHE A 272 15.12 11.56 11.17
N GLU A 273 13.90 12.00 11.46
CA GLU A 273 13.63 13.07 12.41
C GLU A 273 13.12 12.43 13.71
N PRO A 274 13.65 12.83 14.88
CA PRO A 274 13.08 12.38 16.14
C PRO A 274 11.63 12.86 16.28
N ASN A 275 10.84 12.12 17.05
CA ASN A 275 9.42 12.36 17.30
C ASN A 275 8.53 12.34 16.04
N LYS A 276 9.00 11.74 14.94
CA LYS A 276 8.23 11.52 13.71
C LYS A 276 7.97 10.03 13.48
N TRP A 277 6.76 9.69 13.03
CA TRP A 277 6.38 8.33 12.68
C TRP A 277 6.95 7.92 11.31
N TYR A 278 7.46 6.70 11.26
CA TYR A 278 7.95 6.05 10.05
C TYR A 278 7.43 4.62 9.95
N HIS A 279 7.12 4.20 8.74
CA HIS A 279 6.80 2.81 8.41
C HIS A 279 7.99 2.19 7.68
N LEU A 280 8.62 1.19 8.28
CA LEU A 280 9.72 0.44 7.68
C LEU A 280 9.20 -0.90 7.18
N SER A 281 9.42 -1.19 5.90
CA SER A 281 9.22 -2.53 5.33
C SER A 281 10.52 -3.04 4.75
N ILE A 282 10.83 -4.31 5.01
CA ILE A 282 11.98 -5.00 4.45
C ILE A 282 11.45 -6.22 3.71
N SER A 283 11.73 -6.29 2.42
CA SER A 283 11.34 -7.40 1.55
C SER A 283 12.60 -8.08 1.01
N PHE A 284 12.64 -9.40 1.10
CA PHE A 284 13.75 -10.22 0.65
C PHE A 284 13.21 -11.33 -0.24
N LYS A 285 13.82 -11.48 -1.41
CA LYS A 285 13.38 -12.45 -2.41
C LYS A 285 14.57 -13.10 -3.07
N VAL A 286 14.55 -14.41 -3.24
CA VAL A 286 15.57 -15.11 -4.01
C VAL A 286 15.11 -15.23 -5.46
N GLU A 287 15.76 -14.52 -6.37
CA GLU A 287 15.48 -14.55 -7.80
C GLU A 287 16.65 -15.18 -8.55
N ASN A 288 16.42 -16.34 -9.20
CA ASN A 288 17.48 -17.10 -9.90
C ASN A 288 18.71 -17.37 -9.01
N GLU A 289 18.48 -17.85 -7.78
CA GLU A 289 19.51 -18.11 -6.76
C GLU A 289 20.22 -16.86 -6.21
N ILE A 290 19.87 -15.67 -6.69
CA ILE A 290 20.43 -14.40 -6.22
C ILE A 290 19.46 -13.81 -5.18
N PRO A 291 19.88 -13.69 -3.91
CA PRO A 291 19.08 -12.99 -2.92
C PRO A 291 19.04 -11.50 -3.26
N TYR A 292 17.84 -10.93 -3.18
CA TYR A 292 17.58 -9.55 -3.52
C TYR A 292 16.84 -8.87 -2.38
N PHE A 293 17.40 -7.76 -1.90
CA PHE A 293 16.93 -7.04 -0.74
C PHE A 293 16.31 -5.71 -1.16
N ARG A 294 15.13 -5.43 -0.62
CA ARG A 294 14.42 -4.16 -0.80
C ARG A 294 14.03 -3.61 0.56
N LEU A 295 14.18 -2.31 0.74
CA LEU A 295 13.71 -1.59 1.91
C LEU A 295 12.81 -0.45 1.45
N TYR A 296 11.68 -0.32 2.12
CA TYR A 296 10.70 0.73 1.87
C TYR A 296 10.53 1.57 3.13
N LEU A 297 10.48 2.89 2.95
CA LEU A 297 10.14 3.85 3.99
C LEU A 297 8.85 4.56 3.59
N ASN A 298 7.84 4.51 4.46
CA ASN A 298 6.52 5.11 4.23
C ASN A 298 5.91 4.66 2.88
N GLY A 299 6.06 3.37 2.57
CA GLY A 299 5.54 2.76 1.34
C GLY A 299 6.39 2.99 0.07
N LYS A 300 7.43 3.84 0.14
CA LYS A 300 8.29 4.15 -1.01
C LYS A 300 9.60 3.35 -0.98
N LEU A 301 10.04 2.85 -2.12
CA LEU A 301 11.32 2.14 -2.25
C LEU A 301 12.48 3.09 -1.88
N ALA A 302 13.26 2.71 -0.87
CA ALA A 302 14.37 3.49 -0.33
C ALA A 302 15.73 2.78 -0.51
N TYR A 303 15.72 1.46 -0.62
CA TYR A 303 16.86 0.67 -1.06
C TYR A 303 16.42 -0.50 -1.94
N SER A 304 17.22 -0.82 -2.95
CA SER A 304 17.06 -2.02 -3.78
C SER A 304 18.42 -2.52 -4.26
N GLY A 305 18.70 -3.82 -4.12
CA GLY A 305 19.91 -4.40 -4.66
C GLY A 305 20.09 -5.89 -4.39
N PRO A 306 21.02 -6.54 -5.11
CA PRO A 306 21.45 -7.88 -4.76
C PRO A 306 22.04 -7.86 -3.35
N TRP A 307 21.74 -8.89 -2.58
CA TRP A 307 22.25 -9.05 -1.22
C TRP A 307 23.33 -10.11 -1.17
N THR A 308 24.27 -9.96 -0.25
CA THR A 308 25.23 -11.03 0.03
C THR A 308 24.67 -11.89 1.14
N GLY A 309 24.62 -13.21 0.90
CA GLY A 309 24.11 -14.22 1.83
C GLY A 309 22.60 -14.20 2.03
N LYS A 310 22.09 -15.27 2.62
CA LYS A 310 20.67 -15.48 2.85
C LYS A 310 20.25 -15.04 4.25
N ILE A 311 18.99 -14.63 4.39
CA ILE A 311 18.38 -14.26 5.67
C ILE A 311 17.21 -15.22 5.89
N GLU A 312 17.49 -16.42 6.40
CA GLU A 312 16.50 -17.50 6.48
C GLU A 312 16.03 -17.80 7.91
N ASP A 313 16.80 -17.43 8.94
CA ASP A 313 16.51 -17.83 10.32
C ASP A 313 15.74 -16.75 11.11
N TRP A 314 14.44 -16.96 11.31
CA TRP A 314 13.56 -16.07 12.07
C TRP A 314 13.11 -16.67 13.41
N GLY A 315 14.04 -17.30 14.14
CA GLY A 315 13.77 -17.82 15.49
C GLY A 315 13.33 -16.73 16.46
N TYR A 316 13.93 -15.54 16.34
CA TYR A 316 13.50 -14.31 17.00
C TYR A 316 13.34 -13.18 15.99
N VAL A 317 12.20 -12.50 16.03
CA VAL A 317 11.95 -11.20 15.39
C VAL A 317 12.19 -10.12 16.44
N TYR A 318 13.32 -9.41 16.35
CA TYR A 318 13.64 -8.34 17.29
C TYR A 318 13.31 -6.96 16.74
N MET A 319 12.83 -6.09 17.63
CA MET A 319 12.71 -4.65 17.44
C MET A 319 13.40 -3.92 18.59
N GLY A 320 14.29 -2.97 18.26
CA GLY A 320 14.99 -2.17 19.27
C GLY A 320 16.23 -2.84 19.85
N ASN A 321 16.92 -2.08 20.70
CA ASN A 321 18.08 -2.49 21.48
C ASN A 321 18.22 -1.54 22.69
N SER A 322 19.34 -1.57 23.42
CA SER A 322 19.55 -0.71 24.59
C SER A 322 19.54 0.79 24.31
N SER A 323 19.71 1.21 23.05
CA SER A 323 19.63 2.62 22.66
C SER A 323 18.21 3.05 22.24
N PHE A 324 17.31 2.10 21.98
CA PHE A 324 15.97 2.41 21.52
C PHE A 324 15.12 3.02 22.65
N SER A 325 14.55 4.19 22.39
CA SER A 325 13.53 4.84 23.22
C SER A 325 12.52 5.47 22.28
N GLY A 326 11.27 5.04 22.33
CA GLY A 326 10.29 5.48 21.37
C GLY A 326 8.97 4.74 21.49
N TYR A 327 8.23 4.74 20.38
CA TYR A 327 6.94 4.10 20.21
C TYR A 327 7.02 3.14 19.04
N ILE A 328 6.33 2.02 19.14
CA ILE A 328 6.26 1.01 18.08
C ILE A 328 4.82 0.54 17.91
N ARG A 329 4.47 0.18 16.69
CA ARG A 329 3.22 -0.53 16.38
C ARG A 329 3.35 -1.38 15.13
N GLU A 330 2.42 -2.31 14.98
CA GLU A 330 2.25 -3.11 13.76
C GLU A 330 3.49 -3.95 13.38
N LEU A 331 4.02 -4.73 14.34
CA LEU A 331 5.09 -5.68 14.04
C LEU A 331 4.52 -6.84 13.24
N ARG A 332 5.04 -7.06 12.02
CA ARG A 332 4.54 -8.10 11.13
C ARG A 332 5.65 -8.84 10.39
N LEU A 333 5.39 -10.11 10.10
CA LEU A 333 6.27 -10.98 9.32
C LEU A 333 5.44 -11.81 8.36
N TRP A 334 5.79 -11.79 7.08
CA TRP A 334 5.20 -12.62 6.02
C TRP A 334 6.24 -13.59 5.50
N ASN A 335 5.81 -14.81 5.17
CA ASN A 335 6.63 -15.79 4.45
C ASN A 335 6.61 -15.57 2.91
N LYS A 336 6.37 -14.32 2.48
CA LYS A 336 6.30 -13.89 1.09
C LYS A 336 7.00 -12.54 0.94
N ALA A 337 7.74 -12.36 -0.15
CA ALA A 337 8.20 -11.05 -0.60
C ALA A 337 7.03 -10.25 -1.17
N LEU A 338 6.49 -9.31 -0.39
CA LEU A 338 5.41 -8.43 -0.80
C LEU A 338 5.91 -7.45 -1.88
N THR A 339 5.05 -7.19 -2.85
CA THR A 339 5.18 -6.13 -3.84
C THR A 339 4.99 -4.75 -3.21
N GLU A 340 5.38 -3.69 -3.92
CA GLU A 340 5.16 -2.32 -3.45
C GLU A 340 3.67 -1.99 -3.24
N SER A 341 2.78 -2.49 -4.09
CA SER A 341 1.33 -2.35 -3.91
C SER A 341 0.84 -3.00 -2.61
N GLU A 342 1.25 -4.25 -2.36
CA GLU A 342 0.90 -4.97 -1.13
C GLU A 342 1.45 -4.27 0.12
N ILE A 343 2.69 -3.77 0.07
CA ILE A 343 3.30 -2.98 1.15
C ILE A 343 2.50 -1.72 1.44
N ASN A 344 2.08 -0.98 0.40
CA ASN A 344 1.28 0.22 0.57
C ASN A 344 -0.13 -0.10 1.08
N SER A 345 -0.72 -1.22 0.66
CA SER A 345 -2.04 -1.67 1.14
C SER A 345 -2.03 -2.08 2.61
N THR A 346 -0.87 -2.48 3.13
CA THR A 346 -0.70 -2.93 4.51
C THR A 346 -0.09 -1.88 5.43
N LEU A 347 0.20 -0.66 4.95
CA LEU A 347 1.00 0.34 5.69
C LEU A 347 0.55 0.57 7.15
N TYR A 348 -0.76 0.64 7.37
CA TYR A 348 -1.35 0.90 8.70
C TYR A 348 -1.97 -0.31 9.37
N PHE A 349 -2.52 -1.26 8.61
CA PHE A 349 -3.18 -2.47 9.11
C PHE A 349 -2.93 -3.63 8.15
N ALA A 350 -2.91 -4.86 8.67
CA ALA A 350 -2.88 -6.07 7.85
C ALA A 350 -4.12 -6.90 8.10
N ASN A 351 -4.54 -7.69 7.12
CA ASN A 351 -5.59 -8.69 7.33
C ASN A 351 -5.01 -9.85 8.17
N PRO A 352 -5.52 -10.12 9.39
CA PRO A 352 -5.02 -11.21 10.22
C PRO A 352 -5.19 -12.60 9.61
N ASP A 353 -6.11 -12.75 8.65
CA ASP A 353 -6.42 -14.00 7.96
C ASP A 353 -5.58 -14.25 6.70
N ASP A 354 -4.64 -13.35 6.35
CA ASP A 354 -3.74 -13.56 5.21
C ASP A 354 -2.90 -14.84 5.39
N GLU A 355 -2.97 -15.74 4.41
CA GLU A 355 -2.32 -17.06 4.47
C GLU A 355 -0.79 -17.01 4.58
N ASN A 356 -0.20 -15.88 4.16
CA ASN A 356 1.23 -15.61 4.18
C ASN A 356 1.68 -14.84 5.42
N LEU A 357 0.75 -14.30 6.22
CA LEU A 357 1.07 -13.55 7.44
C LEU A 357 1.35 -14.53 8.60
N VAL A 358 2.59 -14.53 9.07
CA VAL A 358 3.07 -15.51 10.07
C VAL A 358 3.19 -14.92 11.47
N LEU A 359 3.46 -13.62 11.58
CA LEU A 359 3.42 -12.89 12.83
C LEU A 359 2.69 -11.57 12.57
N TYR A 360 1.76 -11.23 13.45
CA TYR A 360 1.16 -9.91 13.49
C TYR A 360 0.87 -9.50 14.92
N MET A 361 1.65 -8.56 15.45
CA MET A 361 1.39 -7.90 16.72
C MET A 361 1.02 -6.43 16.45
N PRO A 362 -0.24 -6.02 16.62
CA PRO A 362 -0.63 -4.62 16.45
C PRO A 362 0.06 -3.69 17.45
N LEU A 363 0.36 -4.20 18.66
CA LEU A 363 1.03 -3.48 19.75
C LEU A 363 0.26 -2.23 20.20
N ASN A 364 -1.03 -2.42 20.45
CA ASN A 364 -1.96 -1.41 20.95
C ASN A 364 -2.52 -1.78 22.33
N ASP A 365 -3.34 -0.90 22.89
CA ASP A 365 -3.94 -1.05 24.21
C ASP A 365 -4.95 -2.20 24.31
N VAL A 366 -5.50 -2.67 23.18
CA VAL A 366 -6.43 -3.80 23.11
C VAL A 366 -5.69 -5.14 23.09
N THR A 367 -4.75 -5.32 22.15
CA THR A 367 -4.09 -6.60 21.88
C THR A 367 -2.79 -6.79 22.65
N LYS A 368 -2.22 -5.70 23.20
CA LYS A 368 -0.94 -5.71 23.91
C LYS A 368 0.16 -6.40 23.07
N PHE A 369 0.68 -7.53 23.52
CA PHE A 369 1.69 -8.33 22.82
C PHE A 369 1.12 -9.57 22.11
N GLU A 370 -0.19 -9.68 21.95
CA GLU A 370 -0.81 -10.83 21.28
C GLU A 370 -0.43 -10.88 19.80
N ASN A 371 -0.08 -12.08 19.31
CA ASN A 371 -0.06 -12.36 17.89
C ASN A 371 -1.49 -12.62 17.40
N VAL A 372 -2.01 -11.73 16.56
CA VAL A 372 -3.36 -11.81 16.03
C VAL A 372 -3.44 -12.51 14.67
N ALA A 373 -2.31 -12.87 14.04
CA ALA A 373 -2.31 -13.63 12.79
C ALA A 373 -3.00 -14.99 12.99
N THR A 374 -4.10 -15.23 12.28
CA THR A 374 -5.03 -16.34 12.58
C THR A 374 -4.35 -17.69 12.48
N LYS A 375 -3.50 -17.90 11.47
CA LYS A 375 -2.79 -19.17 11.22
C LYS A 375 -1.82 -19.57 12.33
N THR A 376 -1.25 -18.59 13.03
CA THR A 376 -0.21 -18.79 14.05
C THR A 376 -0.61 -18.23 15.42
N LYS A 377 -1.90 -17.97 15.60
CA LYS A 377 -2.44 -17.41 16.85
C LYS A 377 -2.11 -18.34 18.02
N GLY A 378 -1.58 -17.76 19.10
CA GLY A 378 -1.14 -18.51 20.28
C GLY A 378 0.16 -19.30 20.11
N LEU A 379 0.78 -19.32 18.91
CA LEU A 379 2.07 -19.98 18.69
C LEU A 379 3.27 -19.08 18.97
N TYR A 380 3.04 -17.76 19.03
CA TYR A 380 4.06 -16.76 19.31
C TYR A 380 3.94 -16.21 20.72
N THR A 381 5.08 -15.92 21.32
CA THR A 381 5.19 -15.17 22.57
C THR A 381 6.24 -14.07 22.42
N TYR A 382 6.40 -13.26 23.46
CA TYR A 382 7.29 -12.12 23.47
C TYR A 382 8.32 -12.17 24.60
N LYS A 383 9.39 -11.38 24.44
CA LYS A 383 10.41 -11.16 25.45
C LYS A 383 10.86 -9.70 25.42
N LEU A 384 10.87 -9.07 26.58
CA LEU A 384 11.53 -7.79 26.78
C LEU A 384 12.99 -8.02 27.14
N GLY A 385 13.89 -7.21 26.59
CA GLY A 385 15.32 -7.31 26.84
C GLY A 385 16.04 -5.99 26.63
N SER A 386 17.36 -5.99 26.84
CA SER A 386 18.24 -4.84 26.61
C SER A 386 17.72 -3.54 27.25
N GLY A 387 17.29 -3.63 28.52
CA GLY A 387 16.76 -2.49 29.29
C GLY A 387 15.23 -2.39 29.34
N ALA A 388 14.49 -3.10 28.46
CA ALA A 388 13.04 -3.13 28.50
C ALA A 388 12.52 -3.98 29.67
N ASN A 389 11.52 -3.46 30.38
CA ASN A 389 10.80 -4.11 31.47
C ASN A 389 9.40 -3.49 31.64
N SER A 390 8.56 -4.08 32.50
CA SER A 390 7.18 -3.60 32.72
C SER A 390 7.06 -2.17 33.23
N GLY A 391 8.10 -1.60 33.83
CA GLY A 391 8.10 -0.22 34.33
C GLY A 391 8.42 0.84 33.28
N ASN A 392 8.91 0.45 32.10
CA ASN A 392 9.25 1.38 31.01
C ASN A 392 8.62 0.98 29.66
N THR A 393 7.57 0.16 29.74
CA THR A 393 6.86 -0.40 28.60
C THR A 393 5.37 -0.34 28.89
N ASP A 394 4.61 0.45 28.14
CA ASP A 394 3.17 0.66 28.35
C ASP A 394 2.42 0.92 27.04
N PHE A 395 1.09 0.85 27.09
CA PHE A 395 0.22 1.07 25.94
C PHE A 395 -0.73 2.27 26.16
N ASN A 396 -0.41 3.15 27.10
CA ASN A 396 -1.30 4.25 27.48
C ASN A 396 -1.20 5.45 26.54
N SER A 397 -0.19 5.43 25.65
CA SER A 397 0.06 6.50 24.69
C SER A 397 -0.90 6.35 23.52
N ILE A 398 -1.71 7.38 23.28
CA ILE A 398 -2.68 7.45 22.20
C ILE A 398 -2.12 8.35 21.11
N GLU A 399 -2.10 7.87 19.88
CA GLU A 399 -1.53 8.57 18.72
C GLU A 399 -2.52 8.60 17.57
N THR A 400 -2.51 9.70 16.80
CA THR A 400 -3.33 9.90 15.61
C THR A 400 -2.47 9.74 14.36
N PHE A 401 -2.94 8.94 13.42
CA PHE A 401 -2.29 8.65 12.15
C PHE A 401 -3.15 9.17 10.99
N PRO A 402 -2.54 9.67 9.90
CA PRO A 402 -3.25 10.23 8.76
C PRO A 402 -3.80 9.18 7.81
#